data_AF-A0A1J5PKZ8-F1
#
_entry.id   AF-A0A1J5PKZ8-F1
#
_cell.length_a   1.000
_cell.length_b   1.000
_cell.length_c   1.000
_cell.angle_alpha   90.00
_cell.angle_beta   90.00
_cell.angle_gamma   90.00
#
_symmetry.space_group_name_H-M   'P 1'
#
loop_
_entity.id
_entity.type
_entity.pdbx_description
1 polymer ?
#
loop_
_entity_poly.entity_id
_entity_poly.type
_entity_poly.pdbx_seq_one_letter_code
_entity_poly.pdbx_strand_id
1 'polypeptide(L)'
;MGGLRKYMPITWITCLSGTLALTGTPFFSGFYSKDSIIEAVRASDLPGAGFAYFAVTASVFVTALYSFRLYFLVFHGEERFRHVKHGHGHGHDDHGHHGGDPHESPWVVTFPLIMLAIPSAVVGYVLIQPLLFGNFFQGSIFVNAAAHPAMTDLAEHFHGPLQMVLHSFSTLPLWLAIAGFATAYYGYVVNLNFPRTVQRALGPIYTVLDHKYYMDWFNEHVLSAAARLLGKGLWKGGDVGVIDGLLVNGTARLVGWTARAVRLLQTGYIYYYALAMIAGVVVFMGYFVPGKLLSGWFIR
;
A
#
# COMPACT_ATOMS: atom_id res chain seq x y z
N MET A 1 10.51 23.56 6.40
CA MET A 1 9.22 24.26 6.54
C MET A 1 9.11 24.82 7.96
N GLY A 2 8.41 25.93 8.15
CA GLY A 2 8.24 26.63 9.43
C GLY A 2 7.76 28.07 9.20
N GLY A 3 6.95 28.60 10.10
CA GLY A 3 6.47 29.99 10.05
C GLY A 3 5.42 30.32 8.96
N LEU A 4 4.81 29.31 8.32
CA LEU A 4 3.90 29.51 7.18
C LEU A 4 2.58 30.21 7.53
N ARG A 5 2.19 30.31 8.81
CA ARG A 5 0.93 30.94 9.22
C ARG A 5 0.78 32.40 8.75
N LYS A 6 1.90 33.12 8.56
CA LYS A 6 1.89 34.52 8.10
C LYS A 6 1.54 34.64 6.62
N TYR A 7 1.86 33.63 5.84
CA TYR A 7 1.80 33.63 4.39
C TYR A 7 0.57 32.89 3.85
N MET A 8 0.08 31.89 4.60
CA MET A 8 -1.02 31.02 4.21
C MET A 8 -2.07 30.88 5.34
N PRO A 9 -2.80 31.95 5.68
CA PRO A 9 -3.72 31.95 6.81
C PRO A 9 -4.94 31.04 6.60
N ILE A 10 -5.39 30.87 5.35
CA ILE A 10 -6.55 30.01 5.05
C ILE A 10 -6.14 28.56 5.24
N THR A 11 -5.04 28.15 4.60
CA THR A 11 -4.50 26.79 4.75
C THR A 11 -4.17 26.46 6.21
N TRP A 12 -3.68 27.45 6.97
CA TRP A 12 -3.42 27.31 8.41
C TRP A 12 -4.68 26.99 9.21
N ILE A 13 -5.78 27.73 9.01
CA ILE A 13 -7.05 27.52 9.71
C ILE A 13 -7.69 26.19 9.29
N THR A 14 -7.71 25.87 7.98
CA THR A 14 -8.28 24.61 7.48
C THR A 14 -7.49 23.40 7.96
N CYS A 15 -6.16 23.52 8.08
CA CYS A 15 -5.32 22.47 8.67
C CYS A 15 -5.57 22.32 10.17
N LEU A 16 -5.77 23.43 10.89
CA LEU A 16 -6.12 23.39 12.31
C LEU A 16 -7.47 22.70 12.53
N SER A 17 -8.51 23.05 11.76
CA SER A 17 -9.82 22.41 11.87
C SER A 17 -9.75 20.92 11.57
N GLY A 18 -9.00 20.51 10.55
CA GLY A 18 -8.77 19.10 10.24
C GLY A 18 -8.01 18.38 11.34
N THR A 19 -7.01 19.04 11.94
CA THR A 19 -6.24 18.49 13.07
C THR A 19 -7.13 18.30 14.30
N LEU A 20 -7.93 19.30 14.68
CA LEU A 20 -8.85 19.23 15.82
C LEU A 20 -9.91 18.14 15.62
N ALA A 21 -10.44 17.99 14.41
CA ALA A 21 -11.32 16.89 14.06
C ALA A 21 -10.61 15.53 14.20
N LEU A 22 -9.41 15.37 13.65
CA LEU A 22 -8.65 14.12 13.73
C LEU A 22 -8.27 13.74 15.17
N THR A 23 -7.92 14.71 16.02
CA THR A 23 -7.53 14.45 17.41
C THR A 23 -8.71 14.19 18.34
N GLY A 24 -9.94 14.33 17.85
CA GLY A 24 -11.15 14.10 18.64
C GLY A 24 -11.42 15.21 19.65
N THR A 25 -11.11 16.46 19.31
CA THR A 25 -11.46 17.61 20.16
C THR A 25 -12.98 17.74 20.27
N PRO A 26 -13.54 17.98 21.47
CA PRO A 26 -14.98 18.14 21.64
C PRO A 26 -15.57 19.15 20.64
N PHE A 27 -16.82 18.91 20.21
CA PHE A 27 -17.55 19.63 19.16
C PHE A 27 -17.15 19.33 17.71
N PHE A 28 -15.96 18.79 17.42
CA PHE A 28 -15.60 18.41 16.05
C PHE A 28 -16.08 17.01 15.67
N SER A 29 -16.15 16.71 14.37
CA SER A 29 -16.72 15.45 13.90
C SER A 29 -16.02 14.20 14.43
N GLY A 30 -14.69 14.25 14.55
CA GLY A 30 -13.92 13.09 14.98
C GLY A 30 -14.03 12.78 16.46
N PHE A 31 -14.50 13.72 17.31
CA PHE A 31 -14.84 13.43 18.70
C PHE A 31 -15.98 12.41 18.75
N TYR A 32 -17.08 12.72 18.06
CA TYR A 32 -18.27 11.87 18.02
C TYR A 32 -17.95 10.47 17.48
N SER A 33 -17.13 10.35 16.42
CA SER A 33 -16.78 9.04 15.87
C SER A 33 -15.79 8.26 16.75
N LYS A 34 -14.75 8.91 17.29
CA LYS A 34 -13.70 8.21 18.04
C LYS A 34 -14.15 7.79 19.43
N ASP A 35 -14.83 8.67 20.15
CA ASP A 35 -15.25 8.42 21.51
C ASP A 35 -16.32 7.32 21.55
N SER A 36 -17.24 7.30 20.57
CA SER A 36 -18.21 6.20 20.40
C SER A 36 -17.55 4.84 20.18
N ILE A 37 -16.44 4.78 19.44
CA ILE A 37 -15.68 3.52 19.26
C ILE A 37 -15.00 3.11 20.56
N ILE A 38 -14.41 4.05 21.30
CA ILE A 38 -13.75 3.77 22.59
C ILE A 38 -14.77 3.25 23.61
N GLU A 39 -15.94 3.88 23.69
CA GLU A 39 -17.03 3.46 24.57
C GLU A 39 -17.62 2.10 24.13
N ALA A 40 -17.81 1.87 22.83
CA ALA A 40 -18.28 0.58 22.32
C ALA A 40 -17.29 -0.57 22.60
N VAL A 41 -15.98 -0.31 22.51
CA VAL A 41 -14.96 -1.32 22.87
C VAL A 41 -14.94 -1.56 24.38
N ARG A 42 -15.19 -0.52 25.19
CA ARG A 42 -15.29 -0.64 26.65
C ARG A 42 -16.50 -1.48 27.08
N ALA A 43 -17.62 -1.35 26.37
CA ALA A 43 -18.85 -2.12 26.60
C ALA A 43 -18.81 -3.55 26.01
N SER A 44 -17.68 -3.97 25.42
CA SER A 44 -17.55 -5.27 24.78
C SER A 44 -16.96 -6.32 25.73
N ASP A 45 -17.63 -7.47 25.86
CA ASP A 45 -17.19 -8.61 26.67
C ASP A 45 -16.34 -9.63 25.88
N LEU A 46 -15.94 -9.29 24.65
CA LEU A 46 -15.18 -10.20 23.80
C LEU A 46 -13.77 -10.46 24.34
N PRO A 47 -13.21 -11.67 24.12
CA PRO A 47 -11.82 -11.94 24.49
C PRO A 47 -10.89 -10.97 23.76
N GLY A 48 -10.06 -10.25 24.52
CA GLY A 48 -9.16 -9.23 23.99
C GLY A 48 -9.71 -7.81 23.97
N ALA A 49 -10.98 -7.58 24.34
CA ALA A 49 -11.58 -6.25 24.40
C ALA A 49 -10.80 -5.30 25.33
N GLY A 50 -10.30 -5.79 26.47
CA GLY A 50 -9.47 -4.99 27.37
C GLY A 50 -8.17 -4.48 26.73
N PHE A 51 -7.49 -5.32 25.94
CA PHE A 51 -6.30 -4.89 25.20
C PHE A 51 -6.66 -3.91 24.07
N ALA A 52 -7.76 -4.18 23.35
CA ALA A 52 -8.26 -3.27 22.32
C ALA A 52 -8.61 -1.90 22.89
N TYR A 53 -9.29 -1.84 24.05
CA TYR A 53 -9.62 -0.61 24.76
C TYR A 53 -8.35 0.16 25.14
N PHE A 54 -7.37 -0.52 25.71
CA PHE A 54 -6.06 0.08 26.03
C PHE A 54 -5.39 0.64 24.77
N ALA A 55 -5.30 -0.15 23.69
CA ALA A 55 -4.62 0.24 22.46
C ALA A 55 -5.29 1.44 21.79
N VAL A 56 -6.62 1.44 21.64
CA VAL A 56 -7.38 2.55 21.04
C VAL A 56 -7.28 3.80 21.92
N THR A 57 -7.41 3.67 23.25
CA THR A 57 -7.30 4.81 24.17
C THR A 57 -5.87 5.41 24.17
N ALA A 58 -4.83 4.58 24.21
CA ALA A 58 -3.44 5.02 24.13
C ALA A 58 -3.12 5.67 22.78
N SER A 59 -3.76 5.20 21.69
CA SER A 59 -3.58 5.79 20.36
C SER A 59 -4.06 7.24 20.27
N VAL A 60 -4.98 7.67 21.14
CA VAL A 60 -5.46 9.06 21.20
C VAL A 60 -4.32 10.02 21.52
N PHE A 61 -3.50 9.68 22.52
CA PHE A 61 -2.30 10.45 22.88
C PHE A 61 -1.32 10.53 21.70
N VAL A 62 -1.02 9.39 21.08
CA VAL A 62 -0.06 9.32 19.96
C VAL A 62 -0.57 10.12 18.76
N THR A 63 -1.86 10.02 18.46
CA THR A 63 -2.52 10.77 17.38
C THR A 63 -2.42 12.28 17.61
N ALA A 64 -2.77 12.74 18.81
CA ALA A 64 -2.65 14.15 19.16
C ALA A 64 -1.19 14.62 19.05
N LEU A 65 -0.25 13.83 19.57
CA LEU A 65 1.17 14.17 19.54
C LEU A 65 1.70 14.35 18.11
N TYR A 66 1.51 13.38 17.21
CA TYR A 66 2.07 13.50 15.85
C TYR A 66 1.34 14.55 15.00
N SER A 67 0.03 14.73 15.21
CA SER A 67 -0.78 15.69 14.44
C SER A 67 -0.41 17.13 14.79
N PHE A 68 -0.32 17.43 16.09
CA PHE A 68 0.12 18.74 16.55
C PHE A 68 1.61 18.99 16.33
N ARG A 69 2.46 17.95 16.41
CA ARG A 69 3.87 18.04 15.97
C ARG A 69 3.96 18.55 14.54
N LEU A 70 3.20 17.96 13.61
CA LEU A 70 3.19 18.37 12.21
C LEU A 70 2.71 19.83 12.09
N TYR A 71 1.58 20.15 12.71
CA TYR A 71 1.00 21.49 12.67
C TYR A 71 1.98 22.58 13.19
N PHE A 72 2.65 22.33 14.31
CA PHE A 72 3.64 23.28 14.86
C PHE A 72 4.90 23.37 13.99
N LEU A 73 5.42 22.25 13.46
CA LEU A 73 6.60 22.26 12.60
C LEU A 73 6.37 22.98 11.26
N VAL A 74 5.15 22.93 10.72
CA VAL A 74 4.83 23.51 9.41
C VAL A 74 4.47 25.00 9.55
N PHE A 75 3.56 25.35 10.45
CA PHE A 75 2.99 26.70 10.52
C PHE A 75 3.63 27.60 11.57
N HIS A 76 4.26 27.03 12.59
CA HIS A 76 4.90 27.76 13.68
C HIS A 76 6.43 27.62 13.61
N GLY A 77 7.14 28.26 14.53
CA GLY A 77 8.60 28.26 14.59
C GLY A 77 9.26 29.17 13.54
N GLU A 78 10.57 29.01 13.41
CA GLU A 78 11.41 29.82 12.51
C GLU A 78 11.20 29.45 11.04
N GLU A 79 11.33 30.45 10.17
CA GLU A 79 11.17 30.34 8.72
C GLU A 79 12.37 29.60 8.09
N ARG A 80 12.34 28.26 8.14
CA ARG A 80 13.44 27.41 7.64
C ARG A 80 13.66 27.48 6.13
N PHE A 81 12.71 28.04 5.37
CA PHE A 81 12.80 28.15 3.91
C PHE A 81 13.69 29.31 3.45
N ARG A 82 13.92 30.34 4.28
CA ARG A 82 14.80 31.47 3.95
C ARG A 82 16.29 31.20 4.19
N HIS A 83 16.60 30.23 5.04
CA HIS A 83 17.97 29.90 5.41
C HIS A 83 18.63 28.85 4.50
N VAL A 84 17.92 28.34 3.49
CA VAL A 84 18.50 27.49 2.47
C VAL A 84 19.33 28.40 1.55
N LYS A 85 20.61 28.61 1.89
CA LYS A 85 21.57 29.23 0.98
C LYS A 85 21.54 28.43 -0.31
N HIS A 86 21.08 29.04 -1.40
CA HIS A 86 21.20 28.48 -2.74
C HIS A 86 22.69 28.23 -3.01
N GLY A 87 23.11 26.97 -2.92
CA GLY A 87 24.38 26.53 -3.46
C GLY A 87 24.28 26.66 -4.97
N HIS A 88 25.00 27.60 -5.56
CA HIS A 88 25.20 27.68 -6.99
C HIS A 88 25.88 26.39 -7.47
N GLY A 89 25.14 25.53 -8.16
CA GLY A 89 25.63 24.32 -8.80
C GLY A 89 24.83 24.09 -10.08
N HIS A 90 25.50 24.27 -11.21
CA HIS A 90 24.96 24.27 -12.57
C HIS A 90 24.28 22.95 -12.98
N GLY A 91 23.25 23.03 -13.83
CA GLY A 91 22.91 21.96 -14.78
C GLY A 91 21.41 21.68 -14.98
N HIS A 92 20.92 22.11 -16.14
CA HIS A 92 19.77 21.57 -16.91
C HIS A 92 18.33 22.01 -16.56
N ASP A 93 17.84 22.89 -17.44
CA ASP A 93 16.63 22.78 -18.27
C ASP A 93 15.23 22.64 -17.60
N ASP A 94 14.48 23.73 -17.73
CA ASP A 94 13.06 23.77 -18.11
C ASP A 94 11.95 23.35 -17.11
N HIS A 95 12.05 23.78 -15.85
CA HIS A 95 10.86 24.02 -15.01
C HIS A 95 10.99 25.32 -14.19
N GLY A 96 10.10 26.28 -14.49
CA GLY A 96 10.14 27.65 -14.00
C GLY A 96 10.07 27.83 -12.48
N HIS A 97 10.82 28.81 -12.00
CA HIS A 97 10.47 29.77 -10.94
C HIS A 97 9.56 29.29 -9.79
N HIS A 98 10.06 28.45 -8.88
CA HIS A 98 9.45 28.27 -7.55
C HIS A 98 10.42 28.65 -6.41
N GLY A 99 11.14 29.75 -6.60
CA GLY A 99 11.92 30.44 -5.55
C GLY A 99 11.18 31.64 -4.95
N GLY A 100 9.85 31.66 -4.99
CA GLY A 100 9.04 32.73 -4.42
C GLY A 100 8.82 32.56 -2.92
N ASP A 101 8.56 33.66 -2.21
CA ASP A 101 8.03 33.60 -0.84
C ASP A 101 6.76 32.71 -0.84
N PRO A 102 6.52 31.92 0.22
CA PRO A 102 5.32 31.12 0.34
C PRO A 102 4.07 32.00 0.15
N HIS A 103 3.09 31.48 -0.57
CA HIS A 103 1.81 32.14 -0.78
C HIS A 103 0.67 31.13 -0.69
N GLU A 104 -0.54 31.62 -0.48
CA GLU A 104 -1.74 30.80 -0.43
C GLU A 104 -1.97 30.08 -1.77
N SER A 105 -2.62 28.92 -1.71
CA SER A 105 -2.95 28.17 -2.92
C SER A 105 -3.98 28.92 -3.78
N PRO A 106 -4.02 28.71 -5.10
CA PRO A 106 -5.07 29.27 -5.96
C PRO A 106 -6.48 28.87 -5.49
N TRP A 107 -7.48 29.66 -5.89
CA TRP A 107 -8.88 29.47 -5.48
C TRP A 107 -9.42 28.07 -5.76
N VAL A 108 -8.95 27.44 -6.85
CA VAL A 108 -9.32 26.07 -7.26
C VAL A 108 -8.96 25.03 -6.19
N VAL A 109 -7.97 25.31 -5.34
CA VAL A 109 -7.53 24.43 -4.24
C VAL A 109 -8.12 24.87 -2.89
N THR A 110 -8.15 26.18 -2.60
CA THR A 110 -8.65 26.67 -1.31
C THR A 110 -10.14 26.47 -1.14
N PHE A 111 -10.92 26.57 -2.22
CA PHE A 111 -12.37 26.38 -2.17
C PHE A 111 -12.76 24.96 -1.71
N PRO A 112 -12.24 23.87 -2.31
CA PRO A 112 -12.46 22.52 -1.77
C PRO A 112 -12.00 22.34 -0.32
N LEU A 113 -10.86 22.92 0.08
CA LEU A 113 -10.37 22.81 1.46
C LEU A 113 -11.33 23.41 2.48
N ILE A 114 -11.88 24.60 2.20
CA ILE A 114 -12.87 25.25 3.06
C ILE A 114 -14.16 24.43 3.10
N MET A 115 -14.62 23.95 1.94
CA MET A 115 -15.83 23.11 1.83
C MET A 115 -15.71 21.79 2.58
N LEU A 116 -14.50 21.24 2.74
CA LEU A 116 -14.26 20.04 3.55
C LEU A 116 -14.08 20.36 5.04
N ALA A 117 -13.52 21.53 5.39
CA ALA A 117 -13.33 21.94 6.78
C ALA A 117 -14.66 22.14 7.53
N ILE A 118 -15.68 22.69 6.87
CA ILE A 118 -17.02 22.92 7.45
C ILE A 118 -17.66 21.60 7.94
N PRO A 119 -17.82 20.55 7.12
CA PRO A 119 -18.38 19.29 7.57
C PRO A 119 -17.51 18.59 8.61
N SER A 120 -16.18 18.73 8.57
CA SER A 120 -15.30 18.24 9.65
C SER A 120 -15.60 18.88 11.02
N ALA A 121 -16.16 20.10 11.05
CA ALA A 121 -16.59 20.73 12.30
C ALA A 121 -18.02 20.30 12.69
N VAL A 122 -18.96 20.26 11.73
CA VAL A 122 -20.40 20.22 12.05
C VAL A 122 -21.04 18.83 11.93
N VAL A 123 -20.62 18.02 10.96
CA VAL A 123 -21.35 16.81 10.57
C VAL A 123 -21.46 15.77 11.69
N GLY A 124 -20.45 15.67 12.56
CA GLY A 124 -20.50 14.72 13.67
C GLY A 124 -21.65 15.03 14.64
N TYR A 125 -21.86 16.30 15.00
CA TYR A 125 -22.95 16.69 15.88
C TYR A 125 -24.33 16.34 15.30
N VAL A 126 -24.50 16.56 13.99
CA VAL A 126 -25.78 16.35 13.29
C VAL A 126 -26.05 14.87 13.05
N LEU A 127 -25.03 14.10 12.65
CA LEU A 127 -25.21 12.71 12.21
C LEU A 127 -25.05 11.67 13.31
N ILE A 128 -24.44 11.96 14.45
CA ILE A 128 -24.11 10.92 15.44
C ILE A 128 -25.34 10.14 15.92
N GLN A 129 -26.44 10.84 16.20
CA GLN A 129 -27.67 10.22 16.67
C GLN A 129 -28.37 9.39 15.58
N PRO A 130 -28.68 9.93 14.37
CA PRO A 130 -29.32 9.14 13.33
C PRO A 130 -28.44 8.00 12.81
N LEU A 131 -27.11 8.16 12.85
CA LEU A 131 -26.15 7.18 12.34
C LEU A 131 -25.96 5.98 13.30
N LEU A 132 -25.85 6.22 14.60
CA LEU A 132 -25.62 5.15 15.59
C LEU A 132 -26.92 4.52 16.11
N PHE A 133 -27.93 5.33 16.41
CA PHE A 133 -29.15 4.88 17.10
C PHE A 133 -30.42 5.10 16.28
N GLY A 134 -30.28 5.68 15.09
CA GLY A 134 -31.39 5.91 14.18
C GLY A 134 -31.48 4.86 13.08
N ASN A 135 -32.22 5.24 12.06
CA ASN A 135 -32.57 4.40 10.92
C ASN A 135 -31.64 4.61 9.71
N PHE A 136 -30.49 5.26 9.88
CA PHE A 136 -29.62 5.64 8.75
C PHE A 136 -29.15 4.43 7.92
N PHE A 137 -28.86 3.31 8.58
CA PHE A 137 -28.42 2.08 7.94
C PHE A 137 -29.51 1.01 7.79
N GLN A 138 -30.80 1.34 7.99
CA GLN A 138 -32.02 0.51 7.84
C GLN A 138 -31.84 -0.90 7.17
N GLY A 139 -31.14 -1.83 7.82
CA GLY A 139 -30.89 -3.19 7.31
C GLY A 139 -29.70 -3.40 6.34
N SER A 140 -28.92 -2.37 5.97
CA SER A 140 -27.71 -2.52 5.15
C SER A 140 -26.54 -3.15 5.91
N ILE A 141 -26.56 -3.09 7.25
CA ILE A 141 -25.55 -3.68 8.13
C ILE A 141 -26.24 -4.70 9.02
N PHE A 142 -25.80 -5.95 8.96
CA PHE A 142 -26.22 -6.98 9.89
C PHE A 142 -25.35 -6.93 11.15
N VAL A 143 -25.96 -6.69 12.31
CA VAL A 143 -25.29 -6.72 13.62
C VAL A 143 -25.99 -7.75 14.49
N ASN A 144 -25.25 -8.76 14.95
CA ASN A 144 -25.79 -9.75 15.88
C ASN A 144 -25.79 -9.19 17.31
N ALA A 145 -26.82 -8.41 17.65
CA ALA A 145 -26.96 -7.78 18.96
C ALA A 145 -27.09 -8.81 20.10
N ALA A 146 -27.57 -10.03 19.83
CA ALA A 146 -27.67 -11.10 20.83
C ALA A 146 -26.31 -11.67 21.24
N ALA A 147 -25.36 -11.73 20.29
CA ALA A 147 -23.98 -12.16 20.57
C ALA A 147 -23.07 -11.00 21.01
N HIS A 148 -23.39 -9.77 20.60
CA HIS A 148 -22.54 -8.58 20.82
C HIS A 148 -23.39 -7.37 21.26
N PRO A 149 -23.75 -7.26 22.56
CA PRO A 149 -24.66 -6.23 23.08
C PRO A 149 -23.99 -4.86 23.34
N ALA A 150 -22.74 -4.63 22.91
CA ALA A 150 -22.02 -3.39 23.21
C ALA A 150 -22.77 -2.13 22.72
N MET A 151 -23.42 -2.20 21.56
CA MET A 151 -24.19 -1.07 21.03
C MET A 151 -25.53 -0.86 21.74
N THR A 152 -26.13 -1.91 22.33
CA THR A 152 -27.35 -1.76 23.14
C THR A 152 -27.04 -1.09 24.48
N ASP A 153 -25.92 -1.46 25.12
CA ASP A 153 -25.44 -0.80 26.35
C ASP A 153 -25.09 0.68 26.10
N LEU A 154 -24.43 0.97 24.97
CA LEU A 154 -24.13 2.34 24.55
C LEU A 154 -25.40 3.18 24.34
N ALA A 155 -26.48 2.58 23.82
CA ALA A 155 -27.73 3.27 23.56
C ALA A 155 -28.43 3.73 24.85
N GLU A 156 -28.32 2.98 25.94
CA GLU A 156 -28.91 3.33 27.23
C GLU A 156 -28.21 4.54 27.86
N HIS A 157 -26.90 4.65 27.67
CA HIS A 157 -26.07 5.73 28.21
C HIS A 157 -26.00 6.97 27.29
N PHE A 158 -26.48 6.87 26.04
CA PHE A 158 -26.47 7.99 25.11
C PHE A 158 -27.66 8.92 25.33
N HIS A 159 -27.39 10.08 25.93
CA HIS A 159 -28.40 11.11 26.22
C HIS A 159 -28.31 12.34 25.29
N GLY A 160 -27.68 12.17 24.13
CA GLY A 160 -27.62 13.16 23.06
C GLY A 160 -26.22 13.77 22.83
N PRO A 161 -26.02 14.44 21.68
CA PRO A 161 -24.68 14.89 21.25
C PRO A 161 -24.02 15.90 22.20
N LEU A 162 -24.81 16.77 22.83
CA LEU A 162 -24.29 17.75 23.79
C LEU A 162 -23.87 17.07 25.10
N GLN A 163 -24.65 16.09 25.58
CA GLN A 163 -24.34 15.38 26.82
C GLN A 163 -23.06 14.54 26.67
N MET A 164 -22.87 13.93 25.49
CA MET A 164 -21.62 13.23 25.14
C MET A 164 -20.41 14.16 25.25
N VAL A 165 -20.51 15.40 24.73
CA VAL A 165 -19.46 16.41 24.87
C VAL A 165 -19.21 16.78 26.33
N LEU A 166 -20.26 16.97 27.13
CA LEU A 166 -20.10 17.30 28.55
C LEU A 166 -19.45 16.16 29.34
N HIS A 167 -19.83 14.92 29.05
CA HIS A 167 -19.22 13.74 29.67
C HIS A 167 -17.73 13.63 29.34
N SER A 168 -17.32 13.99 28.12
CA SER A 168 -15.92 13.91 27.67
C SER A 168 -14.92 14.68 28.53
N PHE A 169 -15.35 15.73 29.23
CA PHE A 169 -14.47 16.48 30.15
C PHE A 169 -13.98 15.64 31.34
N SER A 170 -14.68 14.56 31.65
CA SER A 170 -14.32 13.60 32.69
C SER A 170 -13.66 12.32 32.16
N THR A 171 -13.60 12.13 30.84
CA THR A 171 -13.09 10.89 30.24
C THR A 171 -11.58 10.96 29.99
N LEU A 172 -10.91 9.81 30.14
CA LEU A 172 -9.47 9.67 29.91
C LEU A 172 -9.02 10.06 28.49
N PRO A 173 -9.75 9.74 27.39
CA PRO A 173 -9.37 10.11 26.04
C PRO A 173 -9.12 11.62 25.84
N LEU A 174 -9.95 12.49 26.41
CA LEU A 174 -9.77 13.94 26.29
C LEU A 174 -8.47 14.38 26.95
N TRP A 175 -8.19 13.91 28.17
CA TRP A 175 -6.97 14.25 28.88
C TRP A 175 -5.72 13.72 28.16
N LEU A 176 -5.80 12.56 27.52
CA LEU A 176 -4.73 12.03 26.68
C LEU A 176 -4.52 12.87 25.41
N ALA A 177 -5.59 13.34 24.77
CA ALA A 177 -5.49 14.25 23.63
C ALA A 177 -4.84 15.58 24.02
N ILE A 178 -5.25 16.16 25.17
CA ILE A 178 -4.65 17.37 25.74
C ILE A 178 -3.18 17.13 26.11
N ALA A 179 -2.85 15.99 26.71
CA ALA A 179 -1.47 15.63 27.02
C ALA A 179 -0.61 15.50 25.74
N GLY A 180 -1.16 14.93 24.67
CA GLY A 180 -0.47 14.84 23.38
C GLY A 180 -0.22 16.22 22.75
N PHE A 181 -1.23 17.09 22.78
CA PHE A 181 -1.12 18.50 22.38
C PHE A 181 -0.06 19.24 23.21
N ALA A 182 -0.14 19.16 24.54
CA ALA A 182 0.76 19.84 25.47
C ALA A 182 2.21 19.35 25.27
N THR A 183 2.41 18.05 25.10
CA THR A 183 3.72 17.46 24.81
C THR A 183 4.27 17.96 23.48
N ALA A 184 3.44 18.02 22.43
CA ALA A 184 3.83 18.56 21.13
C ALA A 184 4.19 20.05 21.22
N TYR A 185 3.37 20.85 21.90
CA TYR A 185 3.60 22.27 22.10
C TYR A 185 4.91 22.52 22.86
N TYR A 186 5.13 21.80 23.95
CA TYR A 186 6.37 21.89 24.71
C TYR A 186 7.60 21.50 23.87
N GLY A 187 7.54 20.36 23.17
CA GLY A 187 8.69 19.85 22.42
C GLY A 187 9.02 20.59 21.12
N TYR A 188 8.05 21.26 20.50
CA TYR A 188 8.22 21.87 19.17
C TYR A 188 8.04 23.38 19.12
N VAL A 189 7.51 24.01 20.17
CA VAL A 189 7.37 25.47 20.28
C VAL A 189 8.22 26.04 21.41
N VAL A 190 8.21 25.42 22.60
CA VAL A 190 8.89 25.96 23.78
C VAL A 190 10.35 25.50 23.88
N ASN A 191 10.60 24.18 23.81
CA ASN A 191 11.92 23.59 23.99
C ASN A 191 12.23 22.60 22.87
N LEU A 192 12.83 23.10 21.79
CA LEU A 192 13.21 22.30 20.61
C LEU A 192 14.28 21.23 20.89
N ASN A 193 14.95 21.28 22.05
CA ASN A 193 15.92 20.24 22.44
C ASN A 193 15.25 19.02 23.06
N PHE A 194 14.02 19.15 23.57
CA PHE A 194 13.31 18.05 24.24
C PHE A 194 13.15 16.80 23.35
N PRO A 195 12.70 16.88 22.09
CA PRO A 195 12.60 15.71 21.22
C PRO A 195 13.95 15.01 20.99
N ARG A 196 15.05 15.76 20.89
CA ARG A 196 16.41 15.20 20.71
C ARG A 196 16.86 14.45 21.95
N THR A 197 16.55 14.95 23.13
CA THR A 197 16.84 14.26 24.40
C THR A 197 16.08 12.94 24.50
N VAL A 198 14.78 12.95 24.18
CA VAL A 198 13.94 11.73 24.17
C VAL A 198 14.46 10.72 23.15
N GLN A 199 14.85 11.17 21.95
CA GLN A 199 15.44 10.32 20.92
C GLN A 199 16.72 9.63 21.42
N ARG A 200 17.61 10.35 22.09
CA ARG A 200 18.85 9.79 22.65
C ARG A 200 18.57 8.78 23.77
N ALA A 201 17.58 9.05 24.61
CA ALA A 201 17.19 8.15 25.70
C ALA A 201 16.55 6.85 25.17
N LEU A 202 15.73 6.93 24.13
CA LEU A 202 14.99 5.80 23.56
C LEU A 202 15.62 5.23 22.27
N GLY A 203 16.93 5.40 22.09
CA GLY A 203 17.65 5.12 20.83
C GLY A 203 17.22 3.83 20.10
N PRO A 204 17.24 2.64 20.75
CA PRO A 204 16.84 1.39 20.10
C PRO A 204 15.38 1.38 19.62
N ILE A 205 14.46 1.86 20.47
CA ILE A 205 13.02 1.93 20.15
C ILE A 205 12.79 2.94 19.03
N TYR A 206 13.45 4.11 19.11
CA TYR A 206 13.38 5.14 18.08
C TYR A 206 13.83 4.57 16.73
N THR A 207 14.96 3.86 16.68
CA THR A 207 15.48 3.29 15.43
C THR A 207 14.49 2.31 14.79
N VAL A 208 13.84 1.45 15.57
CA VAL A 208 12.82 0.53 15.05
C VAL A 208 11.62 1.28 14.45
N LEU A 209 11.13 2.31 15.15
CA LEU A 209 9.99 3.12 14.69
C LEU A 209 10.35 3.97 13.46
N ASP A 210 11.56 4.54 13.42
CA ASP A 210 12.08 5.35 12.31
C ASP A 210 12.25 4.52 11.03
N HIS A 211 12.67 3.25 11.17
CA HIS A 211 12.71 2.27 10.09
C HIS A 211 11.36 1.58 9.83
N LYS A 212 10.23 2.14 10.31
CA LYS A 212 8.86 1.62 10.10
C LYS A 212 8.72 0.13 10.44
N TYR A 213 9.28 -0.28 11.58
CA TYR A 213 9.31 -1.68 12.03
C TYR A 213 10.05 -2.62 11.07
N TYR A 214 10.92 -2.10 10.20
CA TYR A 214 11.64 -2.85 9.16
C TYR A 214 10.71 -3.59 8.16
N MET A 215 9.43 -3.21 8.10
CA MET A 215 8.48 -3.84 7.19
C MET A 215 8.81 -3.57 5.72
N ASP A 216 9.29 -2.36 5.40
CA ASP A 216 9.76 -2.02 4.05
C ASP A 216 10.95 -2.89 3.66
N TRP A 217 11.95 -3.00 4.55
CA TRP A 217 13.12 -3.85 4.33
C TRP A 217 12.72 -5.32 4.10
N PHE A 218 11.84 -5.86 4.93
CA PHE A 218 11.33 -7.22 4.80
C PHE A 218 10.60 -7.42 3.47
N ASN A 219 9.73 -6.49 3.08
CA ASN A 219 9.00 -6.58 1.83
C ASN A 219 9.95 -6.58 0.62
N GLU A 220 10.91 -5.66 0.59
CA GLU A 220 11.86 -5.53 -0.52
C GLU A 220 12.85 -6.69 -0.61
N HIS A 221 13.37 -7.16 0.52
CA HIS A 221 14.45 -8.15 0.55
C HIS A 221 13.97 -9.59 0.63
N VAL A 222 12.78 -9.83 1.19
CA VAL A 222 12.22 -11.18 1.32
C VAL A 222 11.15 -11.39 0.27
N LEU A 223 10.06 -10.63 0.29
CA LEU A 223 8.91 -10.86 -0.59
C LEU A 223 9.25 -10.54 -2.06
N SER A 224 9.79 -9.35 -2.33
CA SER A 224 10.14 -8.94 -3.69
C SER A 224 11.31 -9.74 -4.24
N ALA A 225 12.32 -10.06 -3.43
CA ALA A 225 13.43 -10.90 -3.88
C ALA A 225 12.97 -12.33 -4.21
N ALA A 226 12.12 -12.93 -3.37
CA ALA A 226 11.54 -14.25 -3.63
C ALA A 226 10.70 -14.23 -4.92
N ALA A 227 9.86 -13.22 -5.12
CA ALA A 227 9.09 -13.06 -6.35
C ALA A 227 9.98 -12.91 -7.59
N ARG A 228 11.06 -12.11 -7.51
CA ARG A 228 12.04 -11.95 -8.60
C ARG A 228 12.81 -13.24 -8.87
N LEU A 229 13.14 -14.02 -7.84
CA LEU A 229 13.83 -15.30 -7.99
C LEU A 229 12.93 -16.32 -8.70
N LEU A 230 11.68 -16.45 -8.27
CA LEU A 230 10.69 -17.31 -8.93
C LEU A 230 10.46 -16.89 -10.39
N GLY A 231 10.30 -15.59 -10.65
CA GLY A 231 10.16 -15.05 -11.99
C GLY A 231 11.36 -15.35 -12.89
N LYS A 232 12.60 -15.17 -12.37
CA LYS A 232 13.83 -15.53 -13.09
C LYS A 232 13.92 -17.03 -13.36
N GLY A 233 13.48 -17.87 -12.42
CA GLY A 233 13.45 -19.33 -12.56
C GLY A 233 12.51 -19.77 -13.69
N LEU A 234 11.29 -19.24 -13.71
CA LEU A 234 10.31 -19.53 -14.76
C LEU A 234 10.77 -19.03 -16.13
N TRP A 235 11.34 -17.81 -16.20
CA TRP A 235 11.81 -17.25 -17.46
C TRP A 235 13.04 -17.99 -18.01
N LYS A 236 14.12 -18.11 -17.24
CA LYS A 236 15.36 -18.72 -17.75
C LYS A 236 15.26 -20.24 -17.84
N GLY A 237 14.62 -20.88 -16.87
CA GLY A 237 14.49 -22.33 -16.81
C GLY A 237 13.38 -22.84 -17.72
N GLY A 238 12.17 -22.27 -17.58
CA GLY A 238 11.01 -22.70 -18.35
C GLY A 238 11.06 -22.23 -19.80
N ASP A 239 11.09 -20.92 -20.01
CA ASP A 239 10.91 -20.34 -21.34
C ASP A 239 12.18 -20.53 -22.20
N VAL A 240 13.28 -19.89 -21.82
CA VAL A 240 14.53 -19.94 -22.59
C VAL A 240 15.12 -21.36 -22.65
N GLY A 241 15.06 -22.09 -21.54
CA GLY A 241 15.64 -23.44 -21.42
C GLY A 241 14.81 -24.50 -22.14
N VAL A 242 13.55 -24.67 -21.76
CA VAL A 242 12.72 -25.78 -22.25
C VAL A 242 12.04 -25.42 -23.57
N ILE A 243 11.43 -24.25 -23.67
CA ILE A 243 10.66 -23.89 -24.87
C ILE A 243 11.62 -23.54 -26.01
N ASP A 244 12.44 -22.51 -25.85
CA ASP A 244 13.32 -22.07 -26.92
C ASP A 244 14.47 -23.04 -27.17
N GLY A 245 15.09 -23.54 -26.10
CA GLY A 245 16.24 -24.44 -26.18
C GLY A 245 15.88 -25.83 -26.69
N LEU A 246 14.99 -26.52 -25.97
CA LEU A 246 14.71 -27.95 -26.20
C LEU A 246 13.65 -28.17 -27.29
N LEU A 247 12.53 -27.44 -27.26
CA LEU A 247 11.45 -27.64 -28.23
C LEU A 247 11.75 -26.98 -29.57
N VAL A 248 12.12 -25.70 -29.60
CA VAL A 248 12.31 -24.98 -30.87
C VAL A 248 13.68 -25.27 -31.48
N ASN A 249 14.76 -24.92 -30.78
CA ASN A 249 16.11 -25.09 -31.32
C ASN A 249 16.53 -26.57 -31.38
N GLY A 250 16.07 -27.40 -30.45
CA GLY A 250 16.32 -28.83 -30.46
C GLY A 250 15.74 -29.53 -31.69
N THR A 251 14.49 -29.24 -32.04
CA THR A 251 13.87 -29.78 -33.25
C THR A 251 14.57 -29.27 -34.52
N ALA A 252 14.89 -27.98 -34.59
CA ALA A 252 15.64 -27.41 -35.71
C ALA A 252 17.02 -28.06 -35.90
N ARG A 253 17.75 -28.31 -34.81
CA ARG A 253 19.05 -29.02 -34.85
C ARG A 253 18.90 -30.47 -35.31
N LEU A 254 17.84 -31.16 -34.86
CA LEU A 254 17.58 -32.54 -35.25
C LEU A 254 17.29 -32.64 -36.75
N VAL A 255 16.46 -31.74 -37.28
CA VAL A 255 16.20 -31.62 -38.73
C VAL A 255 17.49 -31.28 -39.49
N GLY A 256 18.29 -30.34 -39.00
CA GLY A 256 19.57 -29.98 -39.62
C GLY A 256 20.61 -31.11 -39.56
N TRP A 257 20.54 -31.99 -38.57
CA TRP A 257 21.40 -33.16 -38.46
C TRP A 257 20.95 -34.27 -39.43
N THR A 258 19.65 -34.57 -39.48
CA THR A 258 19.12 -35.54 -40.45
C THR A 258 19.35 -35.09 -41.89
N ALA A 259 19.16 -33.80 -42.20
CA ALA A 259 19.48 -33.26 -43.52
C ALA A 259 20.96 -33.44 -43.90
N ARG A 260 21.89 -33.22 -42.96
CA ARG A 260 23.32 -33.45 -43.18
C ARG A 260 23.65 -34.93 -43.36
N ALA A 261 23.04 -35.82 -42.60
CA ALA A 261 23.20 -37.25 -42.75
C ALA A 261 22.67 -37.74 -44.12
N VAL A 262 21.48 -37.29 -44.53
CA VAL A 262 20.90 -37.60 -45.84
C VAL A 262 21.75 -37.03 -46.98
N ARG A 263 22.38 -35.86 -46.81
CA ARG A 263 23.29 -35.28 -47.81
C ARG A 263 24.48 -36.18 -48.11
N LEU A 264 24.98 -36.95 -47.14
CA LEU A 264 26.10 -37.88 -47.35
C LEU A 264 25.72 -39.05 -48.26
N LEU A 265 24.43 -39.37 -48.43
CA LEU A 265 23.97 -40.35 -49.41
C LEU A 265 24.09 -39.86 -50.86
N GLN A 266 24.21 -38.55 -51.07
CA GLN A 266 24.44 -37.97 -52.40
C GLN A 266 25.94 -37.82 -52.66
N THR A 267 26.55 -38.88 -53.20
CA THR A 267 28.00 -38.95 -53.43
C THR A 267 28.45 -38.39 -54.79
N GLY A 268 27.52 -38.08 -55.70
CA GLY A 268 27.83 -37.51 -57.03
C GLY A 268 28.33 -38.51 -58.07
N TYR A 269 28.56 -39.77 -57.69
CA TYR A 269 28.96 -40.84 -58.62
C TYR A 269 27.73 -41.55 -59.21
N ILE A 270 27.64 -41.58 -60.54
CA ILE A 270 26.50 -42.15 -61.29
C ILE A 270 26.27 -43.63 -60.95
N TYR A 271 27.35 -44.40 -60.70
CA TYR A 271 27.28 -45.83 -60.38
C TYR A 271 26.46 -46.13 -59.11
N TYR A 272 26.61 -45.34 -58.05
CA TYR A 272 25.85 -45.53 -56.81
C TYR A 272 24.36 -45.24 -57.00
N TYR A 273 24.01 -44.26 -57.82
CA TYR A 273 22.61 -43.96 -58.15
C TYR A 273 21.96 -45.07 -58.98
N ALA A 274 22.67 -45.62 -59.96
CA ALA A 274 22.17 -46.75 -60.76
C ALA A 274 21.91 -47.98 -59.89
N LEU A 275 22.84 -48.31 -58.98
CA LEU A 275 22.69 -49.42 -58.04
C LEU A 275 21.50 -49.18 -57.08
N ALA A 276 21.34 -47.96 -56.57
CA ALA A 276 20.20 -47.61 -55.71
C ALA A 276 18.84 -47.72 -56.44
N MET A 277 18.77 -47.34 -57.72
CA MET A 277 17.55 -47.51 -58.53
C MET A 277 17.21 -48.98 -58.74
N ILE A 278 18.17 -49.81 -59.13
CA ILE A 278 17.94 -51.25 -59.32
C ILE A 278 17.52 -51.91 -58.01
N ALA A 279 18.22 -51.62 -56.90
CA ALA A 279 17.85 -52.11 -55.58
C ALA A 279 16.45 -51.63 -55.18
N GLY A 280 16.10 -50.36 -55.44
CA GLY A 280 14.77 -49.81 -55.18
C GLY A 280 13.67 -50.54 -55.96
N VAL A 281 13.90 -50.85 -57.25
CA VAL A 281 12.95 -51.62 -58.08
C VAL A 281 12.79 -53.04 -57.53
N VAL A 282 13.89 -53.71 -57.17
CA VAL A 282 13.84 -55.07 -56.60
C VAL A 282 13.08 -55.09 -55.27
N VAL A 283 13.34 -54.12 -54.39
CA VAL A 283 12.60 -53.98 -53.11
C VAL A 283 11.13 -53.69 -53.36
N PHE A 284 10.82 -52.78 -54.29
CA PHE A 284 9.44 -52.44 -54.63
C PHE A 284 8.69 -53.63 -55.23
N MET A 285 9.31 -54.39 -56.14
CA MET A 285 8.74 -55.62 -56.69
C MET A 285 8.58 -56.71 -55.62
N GLY A 286 9.56 -56.85 -54.72
CA GLY A 286 9.48 -57.81 -53.61
C GLY A 286 8.39 -57.47 -52.60
N TYR A 287 8.18 -56.18 -52.31
CA TYR A 287 7.15 -55.72 -51.39
C TYR A 287 5.74 -55.75 -52.00
N PHE A 288 5.60 -55.36 -53.27
CA PHE A 288 4.30 -55.19 -53.92
C PHE A 288 3.83 -56.42 -54.71
N VAL A 289 4.75 -57.34 -55.07
CA VAL A 289 4.45 -58.60 -55.75
C VAL A 289 4.80 -59.83 -54.90
N PRO A 290 4.37 -59.97 -53.62
CA PRO A 290 4.63 -61.20 -52.86
C PRO A 290 3.86 -62.39 -53.43
N GLY A 291 2.65 -62.14 -53.98
CA GLY A 291 1.70 -63.19 -54.32
C GLY A 291 1.80 -63.78 -55.74
N LYS A 292 2.37 -63.06 -56.72
CA LYS A 292 2.38 -63.51 -58.13
C LYS A 292 3.75 -63.93 -58.67
N LEU A 293 4.85 -63.53 -58.02
CA LEU A 293 6.19 -63.98 -58.43
C LEU A 293 6.52 -65.39 -57.88
N LEU A 294 6.08 -65.69 -56.64
CA LEU A 294 6.31 -67.00 -56.00
C LEU A 294 5.33 -68.09 -56.48
N SER A 295 4.12 -67.73 -56.93
CA SER A 295 3.12 -68.71 -57.38
C SER A 295 3.34 -69.20 -58.82
N GLY A 296 4.06 -68.45 -59.66
CA GLY A 296 4.28 -68.79 -61.08
C GLY A 296 5.45 -69.75 -61.33
N TRP A 297 6.39 -69.87 -60.37
CA TRP A 297 7.54 -70.79 -60.47
C TRP A 297 7.31 -72.14 -59.80
N PHE A 298 6.28 -72.28 -58.94
CA PHE A 298 6.04 -73.51 -58.16
C PHE A 298 4.75 -74.27 -58.55
N ILE A 299 3.96 -73.79 -59.51
CA ILE A 299 2.80 -74.54 -60.04
C ILE A 299 2.73 -74.39 -61.57
N ARG A 300 3.59 -75.15 -62.26
CA ARG A 300 3.26 -75.98 -63.44
C ARG A 300 4.46 -76.80 -63.86
#